data_AF-A0A6A5FGK2-F1
#
_entry.id   AF-A0A6A5FGK2-F1
#
_cell.length_a   1.000
_cell.length_b   1.000
_cell.length_c   1.000
_cell.angle_alpha   90.00
_cell.angle_beta   90.00
_cell.angle_gamma   90.00
#
_symmetry.space_group_name_H-M   'P 1'
#
loop_
_entity.id
_entity.type
_entity.pdbx_description
1 polymer ?
#
loop_
_entity_poly.entity_id
_entity_poly.type
_entity_poly.pdbx_seq_one_letter_code
_entity_poly.pdbx_strand_id
1 'polypeptide(L)'
;MLLGQEVTRWGQEGVERMSASLIRRGLELLNDDIKDVKKVQKKKKQQTPSSAKVMELVSTRRQGVTKQVKRLQGRLGPGKSKATVKDKRIKSAVEEFRKKQGKSHMSDNLKYFMETGYKATDSDTSKILSHNSGRQSRNRPEQPTKKAKESQSLFTEEEFQQFQKEYFGRTVEEKK
;
A
#
# COMPACT_ATOMS: atom_id res chain seq x y z
N MET A 1 14.16 -10.45 -63.07
CA MET A 1 13.81 -10.29 -61.64
C MET A 1 12.31 -10.53 -61.41
N LEU A 2 11.79 -11.72 -61.70
CA LEU A 2 10.34 -12.00 -61.60
C LEU A 2 10.06 -13.47 -61.24
N LEU A 3 10.75 -14.01 -60.23
CA LEU A 3 10.51 -15.39 -59.74
C LEU A 3 10.48 -15.51 -58.20
N GLY A 4 10.37 -14.38 -57.48
CA GLY A 4 10.46 -14.35 -56.02
C GLY A 4 9.18 -14.02 -55.25
N GLN A 5 8.03 -13.79 -55.90
CA GLN A 5 6.81 -13.29 -55.23
C GLN A 5 5.65 -14.30 -55.09
N GLU A 6 5.69 -15.46 -55.74
CA GLU A 6 4.53 -16.38 -55.73
C GLU A 6 4.55 -17.42 -54.59
N VAL A 7 5.71 -17.73 -54.00
CA VAL A 7 5.85 -18.79 -52.98
C VAL A 7 5.32 -18.34 -51.61
N THR A 8 5.31 -17.05 -51.30
CA THR A 8 4.87 -16.51 -50.00
C THR A 8 3.35 -16.37 -49.87
N ARG A 9 2.60 -16.39 -50.97
CA ARG A 9 1.14 -16.17 -50.97
C ARG A 9 0.36 -17.39 -50.45
N TRP A 10 0.78 -18.60 -50.82
CA TRP A 10 0.13 -19.85 -50.40
C TRP A 10 0.34 -20.18 -48.91
N GLY A 11 1.45 -19.70 -48.32
CA GLY A 11 1.73 -19.91 -46.89
C GLY A 11 0.89 -19.03 -45.95
N GLN A 12 0.52 -17.81 -46.37
CA GLN A 12 -0.29 -16.88 -45.57
C GLN A 12 -1.77 -17.27 -45.54
N GLU A 13 -2.36 -17.66 -46.67
CA GLU A 13 -3.78 -18.05 -46.74
C GLU A 13 -4.10 -19.32 -45.92
N GLY A 14 -3.17 -20.27 -45.83
CA GLY A 14 -3.34 -21.49 -45.03
C GLY A 14 -3.38 -21.23 -43.52
N VAL A 15 -2.54 -20.32 -43.03
CA VAL A 15 -2.47 -19.95 -41.60
C VAL A 15 -3.67 -19.10 -41.18
N GLU A 16 -4.15 -18.21 -42.04
CA GLU A 16 -5.41 -17.47 -41.80
C GLU A 16 -6.63 -18.40 -41.79
N ARG A 17 -6.70 -19.39 -42.69
CA ARG A 17 -7.80 -20.38 -42.67
C ARG A 17 -7.77 -21.25 -41.42
N MET A 18 -6.59 -21.67 -40.96
CA MET A 18 -6.46 -22.44 -39.72
C MET A 18 -6.82 -21.61 -38.48
N SER A 19 -6.37 -20.36 -38.38
CA SER A 19 -6.69 -19.49 -37.26
C SER A 19 -8.17 -19.09 -37.20
N ALA A 20 -8.78 -18.82 -38.35
CA ALA A 20 -10.22 -18.53 -38.42
C ALA A 20 -11.09 -19.74 -38.04
N SER A 21 -10.66 -20.97 -38.39
CA SER A 21 -11.38 -22.19 -38.00
C SER A 21 -11.39 -22.43 -36.49
N LEU A 22 -10.28 -22.11 -35.81
CA LEU A 22 -10.17 -22.17 -34.34
C LEU A 22 -11.07 -21.17 -33.64
N ILE A 23 -11.15 -19.93 -34.16
CA ILE A 23 -12.05 -18.90 -33.62
C ILE A 23 -13.52 -19.32 -33.79
N ARG A 24 -13.89 -19.84 -34.97
CA ARG A 24 -15.26 -20.33 -35.22
C ARG A 24 -15.61 -21.48 -34.29
N ARG A 25 -14.71 -22.45 -34.10
CA ARG A 25 -14.92 -23.58 -33.20
C ARG A 25 -15.01 -23.15 -31.73
N GLY A 26 -14.20 -22.17 -31.31
CA GLY A 26 -14.26 -21.60 -29.97
C GLY A 26 -15.59 -20.89 -29.68
N LEU A 27 -16.13 -20.14 -30.65
CA LEU A 27 -17.44 -19.48 -30.52
C LEU A 27 -18.60 -20.48 -30.54
N GLU A 28 -18.47 -21.57 -31.29
CA GLU A 28 -19.47 -22.65 -31.34
C GLU A 28 -19.58 -23.36 -29.97
N LEU A 29 -18.44 -23.76 -29.38
CA LEU A 29 -18.39 -24.38 -28.05
C LEU A 29 -18.94 -23.45 -26.96
N LEU A 30 -18.60 -22.16 -27.02
CA LEU A 30 -19.11 -21.17 -26.06
C LEU A 30 -20.64 -20.97 -26.19
N ASN A 31 -21.20 -21.04 -27.39
CA ASN A 31 -22.63 -20.89 -27.62
C ASN A 31 -23.46 -22.04 -27.03
N ASP A 32 -22.93 -23.27 -27.03
CA ASP A 32 -23.63 -24.42 -26.45
C ASP A 32 -23.70 -24.33 -24.92
N ASP A 33 -22.62 -23.89 -24.26
CA ASP A 33 -22.62 -23.61 -22.82
C ASP A 33 -23.62 -22.49 -22.44
N ILE A 34 -23.75 -21.44 -23.26
CA ILE A 34 -24.69 -20.34 -23.02
C ILE A 34 -26.15 -20.79 -23.19
N LYS A 35 -26.44 -21.70 -24.12
CA LYS A 35 -27.80 -22.21 -24.37
C LYS A 35 -28.31 -23.08 -23.22
N ASP A 36 -27.44 -23.86 -22.58
CA ASP A 36 -27.83 -24.70 -21.45
C ASP A 36 -28.17 -23.88 -20.20
N VAL A 37 -27.53 -22.71 -19.99
CA VAL A 37 -27.91 -21.78 -18.91
C VAL A 37 -29.29 -21.16 -19.14
N LYS A 38 -29.69 -20.93 -20.40
CA LYS A 38 -31.02 -20.38 -20.73
C LYS A 38 -32.16 -21.38 -20.52
N LYS A 39 -31.93 -22.68 -20.68
CA LYS A 39 -32.95 -23.73 -20.49
C LYS A 39 -33.27 -24.05 -19.02
N VAL A 40 -32.42 -23.66 -18.06
CA VAL A 40 -32.63 -23.95 -16.62
C VAL A 40 -33.58 -22.94 -15.94
N GLN A 41 -33.97 -21.86 -16.62
CA GLN A 41 -34.85 -20.84 -16.05
C GLN A 41 -36.35 -21.17 -16.26
N LYS A 42 -36.89 -22.09 -15.46
CA LYS A 42 -38.33 -22.13 -15.04
C LYS A 42 -38.61 -23.30 -14.08
N LYS A 43 -37.93 -23.34 -12.92
CA LYS A 43 -38.48 -24.09 -11.77
C LYS A 43 -39.36 -23.13 -10.97
N LYS A 44 -40.69 -23.37 -11.00
CA LYS A 44 -41.69 -22.66 -10.19
C LYS A 44 -41.20 -22.63 -8.73
N LYS A 45 -41.02 -21.43 -8.17
CA LYS A 45 -40.86 -21.24 -6.73
C LYS A 45 -42.12 -21.83 -6.07
N GLN A 46 -41.98 -22.86 -5.25
CA GLN A 46 -43.10 -23.34 -4.46
C GLN A 46 -43.52 -22.19 -3.53
N GLN A 47 -44.68 -21.63 -3.82
CA GLN A 47 -45.28 -20.55 -3.04
C GLN A 47 -45.80 -21.18 -1.75
N THR A 48 -45.32 -20.71 -0.60
CA THR A 48 -45.82 -21.19 0.69
C THR A 48 -47.31 -20.86 0.82
N PRO A 49 -48.10 -21.71 1.50
CA PRO A 49 -49.51 -21.44 1.71
C PRO A 49 -49.69 -20.10 2.44
N SER A 50 -50.64 -19.31 1.94
CA SER A 50 -51.09 -18.05 2.56
C SER A 50 -51.42 -18.28 4.05
N SER A 51 -51.15 -17.28 4.90
CA SER A 51 -51.43 -17.33 6.34
C SER A 51 -52.87 -17.75 6.64
N ALA A 52 -53.83 -17.32 5.81
CA ALA A 52 -55.23 -17.70 5.92
C ALA A 52 -55.46 -19.22 5.73
N LYS A 53 -54.79 -19.83 4.75
CA LYS A 53 -54.88 -21.27 4.46
C LYS A 53 -54.19 -22.12 5.54
N VAL A 54 -53.19 -21.56 6.23
CA VAL A 54 -52.56 -22.23 7.36
C VAL A 54 -53.44 -22.20 8.60
N MET A 55 -54.19 -21.11 8.83
CA MET A 55 -55.11 -21.00 9.97
C MET A 55 -56.31 -21.95 9.84
N GLU A 56 -56.74 -22.27 8.61
CA GLU A 56 -57.79 -23.28 8.35
C GLU A 56 -57.35 -24.70 8.76
N LEU A 57 -56.06 -25.02 8.65
CA LEU A 57 -55.48 -26.31 9.06
C LEU A 57 -55.16 -26.42 10.57
N VAL A 58 -55.32 -25.34 11.34
CA VAL A 58 -54.88 -25.26 12.73
C VAL A 58 -56.08 -25.23 13.68
N SER A 59 -56.02 -26.05 14.74
CA SER A 59 -57.09 -26.14 15.75
C SER A 59 -57.28 -24.81 16.49
N THR A 60 -58.51 -24.44 16.82
CA THR A 60 -58.89 -23.15 17.47
C THR A 60 -58.52 -23.02 18.96
N ARG A 61 -57.78 -23.97 19.55
CA ARG A 61 -57.38 -23.91 20.97
C ARG A 61 -56.38 -22.79 21.22
N ARG A 62 -56.64 -21.89 22.17
CA ARG A 62 -55.81 -20.69 22.42
C ARG A 62 -54.32 -20.98 22.71
N GLN A 63 -53.99 -22.17 23.21
CA GLN A 63 -52.62 -22.58 23.51
C GLN A 63 -52.03 -23.44 22.38
N GLY A 64 -50.89 -23.02 21.82
CA GLY A 64 -50.12 -23.83 20.86
C GLY A 64 -50.38 -23.57 19.37
N VAL A 65 -51.45 -22.84 19.02
CA VAL A 65 -51.76 -22.40 17.63
C VAL A 65 -50.56 -21.74 16.96
N THR A 66 -49.89 -20.84 17.67
CA THR A 66 -48.72 -20.11 17.15
C THR A 66 -47.55 -21.03 16.81
N LYS A 67 -47.36 -22.14 17.55
CA LYS A 67 -46.33 -23.15 17.25
C LYS A 67 -46.72 -24.00 16.04
N GLN A 68 -48.00 -24.35 15.88
CA GLN A 68 -48.51 -25.09 14.73
C GLN A 68 -48.42 -24.28 13.44
N VAL A 69 -48.85 -23.01 13.48
CA VAL A 69 -48.72 -22.07 12.36
C VAL A 69 -47.26 -21.90 11.94
N LYS A 70 -46.33 -21.72 12.90
CA LYS A 70 -44.89 -21.61 12.61
C LYS A 70 -44.29 -22.89 12.00
N ARG A 71 -44.80 -24.08 12.33
CA ARG A 71 -44.38 -25.34 11.71
C ARG A 71 -44.89 -25.45 10.27
N LEU A 72 -46.15 -25.07 10.02
CA LEU A 72 -46.79 -25.15 8.71
C LEU A 72 -46.29 -24.08 7.72
N GLN A 73 -45.99 -22.87 8.20
CA GLN A 73 -45.42 -21.80 7.36
C GLN A 73 -43.93 -22.00 7.06
N GLY A 74 -43.25 -22.87 7.81
CA GLY A 74 -41.79 -23.02 7.77
C GLY A 74 -41.07 -21.78 8.29
N ARG A 75 -39.83 -21.94 8.79
CA ARG A 75 -39.06 -20.81 9.34
C ARG A 75 -38.57 -19.87 8.23
N LEU A 76 -39.40 -19.02 7.65
CA LEU A 76 -39.04 -18.01 6.62
C LEU A 76 -38.46 -16.71 7.18
N GLY A 77 -37.61 -16.81 8.22
CA GLY A 77 -36.85 -15.66 8.71
C GLY A 77 -35.40 -15.66 8.18
N PRO A 78 -34.69 -14.53 8.26
CA PRO A 78 -33.25 -14.43 8.00
C PRO A 78 -32.38 -15.42 8.81
N GLY A 79 -32.95 -16.13 9.79
CA GLY A 79 -32.34 -17.23 10.53
C GLY A 79 -32.51 -18.64 9.92
N LYS A 80 -32.92 -18.81 8.65
CA LYS A 80 -32.71 -20.09 7.96
C LYS A 80 -31.20 -20.34 7.86
N SER A 81 -30.72 -21.50 8.30
CA SER A 81 -29.31 -21.84 8.17
C SER A 81 -28.91 -21.86 6.70
N LYS A 82 -28.16 -20.85 6.25
CA LYS A 82 -27.47 -20.80 4.95
C LYS A 82 -26.26 -21.76 4.91
N ALA A 83 -26.32 -22.83 5.71
CA ALA A 83 -25.19 -23.71 6.00
C ALA A 83 -24.99 -24.78 4.91
N THR A 84 -25.98 -25.03 4.05
CA THR A 84 -25.87 -25.91 2.89
C THR A 84 -25.03 -25.25 1.81
N VAL A 85 -23.96 -25.92 1.37
CA VAL A 85 -23.03 -25.50 0.30
C VAL A 85 -23.77 -25.07 -0.98
N LYS A 86 -24.93 -25.68 -1.25
CA LYS A 86 -25.79 -25.42 -2.42
C LYS A 86 -26.41 -24.03 -2.46
N ASP A 87 -26.62 -23.38 -1.32
CA ASP A 87 -27.27 -22.05 -1.24
C ASP A 87 -26.26 -20.90 -1.09
N LYS A 88 -24.95 -21.23 -1.08
CA LYS A 88 -23.88 -20.23 -1.04
C LYS A 88 -23.61 -19.74 -2.48
N ARG A 89 -23.96 -18.48 -2.75
CA ARG A 89 -23.55 -17.81 -3.99
C ARG A 89 -22.02 -17.71 -3.98
N ILE A 90 -21.36 -18.36 -4.95
CA ILE A 90 -19.92 -18.26 -5.13
C ILE A 90 -19.60 -16.79 -5.43
N LYS A 91 -18.88 -16.15 -4.51
CA LYS A 91 -18.36 -14.81 -4.71
C LYS A 91 -16.98 -14.94 -5.35
N SER A 92 -16.69 -14.07 -6.31
CA SER A 92 -15.35 -14.02 -6.89
C SER A 92 -14.35 -13.58 -5.82
N ALA A 93 -13.24 -14.32 -5.69
CA ALA A 93 -12.15 -13.97 -4.78
C ALA A 93 -11.61 -12.56 -5.07
N VAL A 94 -11.58 -12.15 -6.35
CA VAL A 94 -11.15 -10.82 -6.79
C VAL A 94 -12.14 -9.74 -6.31
N GLU A 95 -13.44 -10.04 -6.34
CA GLU A 95 -14.46 -9.10 -5.89
C GLU A 95 -14.45 -8.93 -4.36
N GLU A 96 -14.22 -10.02 -3.61
CA GLU A 96 -14.02 -9.92 -2.17
C GLU A 96 -12.73 -9.19 -1.81
N PHE A 97 -11.65 -9.40 -2.56
CA PHE A 97 -10.39 -8.68 -2.38
C PHE A 97 -10.60 -7.17 -2.57
N ARG A 98 -11.23 -6.75 -3.67
CA ARG A 98 -11.52 -5.33 -3.95
C ARG A 98 -12.41 -4.69 -2.88
N LYS A 99 -13.35 -5.42 -2.30
CA LYS A 99 -14.21 -4.93 -1.20
C LYS A 99 -13.47 -4.78 0.12
N LYS A 100 -12.46 -5.62 0.35
CA LYS A 100 -11.58 -5.56 1.53
C LYS A 100 -10.47 -4.53 1.38
N GLN A 101 -10.17 -4.10 0.16
CA GLN A 101 -9.24 -3.00 -0.04
C GLN A 101 -9.84 -1.72 0.58
N GLY A 102 -9.07 -1.13 1.50
CA GLY A 102 -9.37 0.21 2.00
C GLY A 102 -9.31 1.24 0.87
N LYS A 103 -9.81 2.45 1.14
CA LYS A 103 -9.64 3.56 0.20
C LYS A 103 -8.14 3.80 0.00
N SER A 104 -7.69 3.73 -1.25
CA SER A 104 -6.32 4.11 -1.59
C SER A 104 -6.19 5.62 -1.52
N HIS A 105 -5.25 6.09 -0.70
CA HIS A 105 -4.90 7.52 -0.60
C HIS A 105 -3.73 7.89 -1.51
N MET A 106 -3.36 7.02 -2.46
CA MET A 106 -2.21 7.23 -3.33
C MET A 106 -2.33 8.53 -4.14
N SER A 107 -3.50 8.76 -4.77
CA SER A 107 -3.76 9.98 -5.55
C SER A 107 -3.71 11.24 -4.67
N ASP A 108 -4.29 11.16 -3.48
CA ASP A 108 -4.35 12.29 -2.55
C ASP A 108 -2.96 12.66 -2.04
N ASN A 109 -2.13 11.64 -1.74
CA ASN A 109 -0.74 11.83 -1.32
C ASN A 109 0.12 12.40 -2.46
N LEU A 110 -0.04 11.88 -3.69
CA LEU A 110 0.67 12.41 -4.86
C LEU A 110 0.28 13.86 -5.12
N LYS A 111 -1.01 14.17 -5.04
CA LYS A 111 -1.51 15.54 -5.14
C LYS A 111 -0.88 16.44 -4.08
N TYR A 112 -0.85 15.99 -2.82
CA TYR A 112 -0.19 16.71 -1.73
C TYR A 112 1.29 16.99 -2.03
N PHE A 113 2.06 15.99 -2.46
CA PHE A 113 3.49 16.16 -2.75
C PHE A 113 3.77 17.04 -3.99
N MET A 114 2.90 16.99 -5.01
CA MET A 114 3.11 17.73 -6.25
C MET A 114 2.58 19.17 -6.18
N GLU A 115 1.49 19.41 -5.46
CA GLU A 115 0.88 20.75 -5.35
C GLU A 115 1.58 21.62 -4.30
N THR A 116 2.21 21.02 -3.27
CA THR A 116 2.91 21.78 -2.24
C THR A 116 4.30 22.20 -2.68
N GLY A 117 4.35 23.24 -3.53
CA GLY A 117 5.56 24.00 -3.83
C GLY A 117 6.00 24.94 -2.69
N TYR A 118 5.39 24.85 -1.50
CA TYR A 118 5.69 25.77 -0.39
C TYR A 118 7.07 25.46 0.18
N LYS A 119 8.07 26.22 -0.26
CA LYS A 119 9.40 26.26 0.35
C LYS A 119 9.30 27.14 1.59
N ALA A 120 9.76 26.63 2.73
CA ALA A 120 9.93 27.44 3.91
C ALA A 120 10.89 28.60 3.61
N THR A 121 10.72 29.73 4.29
CA THR A 121 11.61 30.88 4.11
C THR A 121 13.04 30.50 4.46
N ASP A 122 14.03 31.09 3.76
CA ASP A 122 15.44 30.76 3.96
C ASP A 122 15.91 31.02 5.40
N SER A 123 15.26 31.94 6.11
CA SER A 123 15.48 32.20 7.53
C SER A 123 15.11 30.98 8.39
N ASP A 124 13.95 30.39 8.13
CA ASP A 124 13.47 29.23 8.89
C ASP A 124 14.26 27.97 8.56
N THR A 125 14.61 27.76 7.29
CA THR A 125 15.48 26.64 6.88
C THR A 125 16.86 26.76 7.53
N SER A 126 17.44 27.95 7.56
CA SER A 126 18.74 28.21 8.20
C SER A 126 18.71 27.97 9.72
N LYS A 127 17.63 28.37 10.41
CA LYS A 127 17.44 28.08 11.84
C LYS A 127 17.34 26.58 12.11
N ILE A 128 16.61 25.84 11.28
CA ILE A 128 16.47 24.40 11.40
C ILE A 128 17.83 23.72 11.18
N LEU A 129 18.58 24.15 10.16
CA LEU A 129 19.91 23.61 9.87
C LEU A 129 20.89 23.88 11.01
N SER A 130 20.94 25.10 11.55
CA SER A 130 21.84 25.43 12.66
C SER A 130 21.51 24.62 13.92
N HIS A 131 20.23 24.46 14.25
CA HIS A 131 19.79 23.67 15.41
C HIS A 131 20.07 22.16 15.27
N ASN A 132 20.05 21.65 14.04
CA ASN A 132 20.31 20.23 13.77
C ASN A 132 21.80 19.94 13.53
N SER A 133 22.60 20.96 13.19
CA SER A 133 24.05 20.83 13.00
C SER A 133 24.73 20.34 14.29
N GLY A 134 25.69 19.43 14.17
CA GLY A 134 26.43 18.89 15.32
C GLY A 134 25.67 17.95 16.28
N ARG A 135 24.38 17.66 16.07
CA ARG A 135 23.64 16.63 16.86
C ARG A 135 24.20 15.22 16.67
N GLN A 136 24.69 14.92 15.47
CA GLN A 136 25.41 13.69 15.18
C GLN A 136 26.91 13.99 15.20
N SER A 137 27.70 13.10 15.80
CA SER A 137 29.17 13.25 15.85
C SER A 137 29.80 13.41 14.47
N ARG A 138 29.20 12.79 13.43
CA ARG A 138 29.66 12.89 12.04
C ARG A 138 29.45 14.27 11.42
N ASN A 139 28.49 15.04 11.94
CA ASN A 139 28.11 16.37 11.44
C ASN A 139 28.65 17.48 12.33
N ARG A 140 29.50 17.15 13.32
CA ARG A 140 30.15 18.15 14.15
C ARG A 140 31.31 18.72 13.33
N PRO A 141 31.36 20.03 13.09
CA PRO A 141 32.52 20.62 12.44
C PRO A 141 33.76 20.32 13.28
N GLU A 142 34.88 20.01 12.63
CA GLU A 142 36.14 19.84 13.36
C GLU A 142 36.45 21.14 14.08
N GLN A 143 36.64 21.04 15.41
CA GLN A 143 37.05 22.22 16.16
C GLN A 143 38.45 22.60 15.69
N PRO A 144 38.71 23.88 15.40
CA PRO A 144 40.05 24.31 15.06
C PRO A 144 40.97 23.88 16.21
N THR A 145 41.96 23.05 15.89
CA THR A 145 42.94 22.58 16.86
C THR A 145 43.55 23.81 17.52
N LYS A 146 43.39 23.94 18.83
CA LYS A 146 44.07 24.97 19.61
C LYS A 146 45.55 24.76 19.36
N LYS A 147 46.17 25.63 18.56
CA LYS A 147 47.63 25.62 18.41
C LYS A 147 48.20 25.67 19.81
N ALA A 148 49.19 24.81 20.07
CA ALA A 148 49.88 24.79 21.34
C ALA A 148 50.30 26.24 21.62
N LYS A 149 49.84 26.78 22.75
CA LYS A 149 50.34 28.08 23.19
C LYS A 149 51.84 27.88 23.38
N GLU A 150 52.63 28.69 22.69
CA GLU A 150 54.07 28.72 22.89
C GLU A 150 54.33 28.89 24.39
N SER A 151 55.32 28.18 24.91
CA SER A 151 55.70 28.27 26.32
C SER A 151 56.12 29.71 26.62
N GLN A 152 55.19 30.50 27.14
CA GLN A 152 55.51 31.84 27.62
C GLN A 152 56.45 31.66 28.81
N SER A 153 57.69 32.14 28.65
CA SER A 153 58.63 32.25 29.77
C SER A 153 57.97 33.07 30.86
N LEU A 154 57.97 32.56 32.09
CA LEU A 154 57.45 33.28 33.26
C LEU A 154 58.34 34.45 33.67
N PHE A 155 59.57 34.47 33.16
CA PHE A 155 60.54 35.51 33.39
C PHE A 155 60.74 36.31 32.12
N THR A 156 60.70 37.62 32.26
CA THR A 156 61.17 38.55 31.25
C THR A 156 62.70 38.58 31.28
N GLU A 157 63.31 38.86 30.12
CA GLU A 157 64.77 38.98 30.03
C GLU A 157 65.31 40.07 30.98
N GLU A 158 64.54 41.14 31.20
CA GLU A 158 64.88 42.22 32.13
C GLU A 158 64.97 41.74 33.59
N GLU A 159 64.01 40.92 34.03
CA GLU A 159 64.02 40.31 35.37
C GLU A 159 65.23 39.38 35.56
N PHE A 160 65.60 38.65 34.50
CA PHE A 160 66.77 37.77 34.53
C PHE A 160 68.08 38.57 34.66
N GLN A 161 68.23 39.68 33.95
CA GLN A 161 69.39 40.56 34.07
C GLN A 161 69.49 41.21 35.45
N GLN A 162 68.34 41.60 36.03
CA GLN A 162 68.31 42.13 37.38
C GLN A 162 68.73 41.08 38.42
N PHE A 163 68.24 39.85 38.28
CA PHE A 163 68.66 38.71 39.11
C PHE A 163 70.16 38.45 39.00
N GLN A 164 70.73 38.46 37.79
CA GLN A 164 72.17 38.29 37.59
C GLN A 164 72.99 39.34 38.34
N LYS A 165 72.57 40.61 38.25
CA LYS A 165 73.25 41.72 38.93
C LYS A 165 73.13 41.62 40.45
N GLU A 166 71.98 41.20 40.96
CA GLU A 166 71.75 41.05 42.40
C GLU A 166 72.55 39.89 43.01
N TYR A 167 72.63 38.76 42.31
CA TYR A 167 73.27 37.56 42.84
C TYR A 167 74.78 37.47 42.56
N PHE A 168 75.23 37.94 41.39
CA PHE A 168 76.63 37.83 40.95
C PHE A 168 77.36 39.17 40.92
N GLY A 169 76.67 40.30 41.14
CA GLY A 169 77.25 41.64 41.15
C GLY A 169 77.78 42.14 39.80
N ARG A 170 77.59 41.37 38.72
CA ARG A 170 78.08 41.63 37.35
C ARG A 170 77.14 41.00 36.32
N THR A 171 76.99 41.62 35.15
CA THR A 171 76.26 41.05 34.01
C THR A 171 77.20 40.19 33.16
N VAL A 172 76.72 39.04 32.67
CA VAL A 172 77.57 38.03 31.99
C VAL A 172 78.02 38.46 30.58
N GLU A 173 77.41 39.50 30.03
CA GLU A 173 77.65 40.04 28.68
C GLU A 173 78.98 40.82 28.53
N GLU A 174 79.67 41.17 29.62
CA GLU A 174 80.85 42.07 29.57
C GLU A 174 82.20 41.37 29.32
N LYS A 175 82.24 40.07 29.03
CA LYS A 175 83.50 39.39 28.66
C LYS A 175 83.64 39.25 27.15
N LYS A 176 84.27 40.27 26.55
CA LYS A 176 85.04 40.14 25.30
C LYS A 176 86.46 39.66 25.59
#